data_AF-A0A8T5A737-F1
#
_entry.id   AF-A0A8T5A737-F1
#
_cell.length_a   1.000
_cell.length_b   1.000
_cell.length_c   1.000
_cell.angle_alpha   90.00
_cell.angle_beta   90.00
_cell.angle_gamma   90.00
#
_symmetry.space_group_name_H-M   'P 1'
#
loop_
_entity.id
_entity.type
_entity.pdbx_description
1 polymer ?
#
loop_
_entity_poly.entity_id
_entity_poly.type
_entity_poly.pdbx_seq_one_letter_code
_entity_poly.pdbx_strand_id
1 'polypeptide(L)'
;MPLEIFIKNTGNVPITLSLSTEGWDPSNAGSYITLTWDYISGTKVQPGSVLKVTLKLTVSSSVQGITSFSFNIVITGTESP
;
A
#
# COMPACT_ATOMS: atom_id res chain seq x y z
N MET A 1 -8.55 -6.30 -11.06
CA MET A 1 -7.43 -5.73 -11.84
C MET A 1 -6.36 -5.31 -10.84
N PRO A 2 -5.10 -5.75 -10.98
CA PRO A 2 -4.00 -5.22 -10.16
C PRO A 2 -3.76 -3.75 -10.50
N LEU A 3 -3.44 -2.93 -9.49
CA LEU A 3 -3.06 -1.53 -9.68
C LEU A 3 -1.54 -1.42 -9.60
N GLU A 4 -0.90 -1.06 -10.70
CA GLU A 4 0.55 -0.82 -10.73
C GLU A 4 0.85 0.64 -10.38
N ILE A 5 1.80 0.86 -9.47
CA ILE A 5 2.30 2.20 -9.12
C ILE A 5 3.83 2.23 -9.19
N PHE A 6 4.37 3.43 -9.43
CA PHE A 6 5.80 3.68 -9.49
C PHE A 6 6.21 4.67 -8.41
N ILE A 7 7.16 4.27 -7.57
CA ILE A 7 7.64 5.05 -6.43
C ILE A 7 9.08 5.43 -6.73
N LYS A 8 9.37 6.74 -6.76
CA LYS A 8 10.73 7.26 -6.95
C LYS A 8 11.27 7.81 -5.64
N ASN A 9 12.43 7.31 -5.20
CA ASN A 9 13.15 7.98 -4.11
C ASN A 9 13.85 9.22 -4.68
N THR A 10 13.34 10.40 -4.34
CA THR A 10 13.89 11.70 -4.77
C THR A 10 14.85 12.32 -3.74
N GLY A 11 15.05 11.65 -2.60
CA GLY A 11 16.01 12.05 -1.58
C GLY A 11 17.45 11.63 -1.92
N ASN A 12 18.34 11.78 -0.94
CA ASN A 12 19.77 11.48 -1.03
C ASN A 12 20.23 10.29 -0.17
N VAL A 13 19.32 9.67 0.58
CA VAL A 13 19.58 8.45 1.38
C VAL A 13 18.66 7.31 0.94
N PRO A 14 19.08 6.04 1.11
CA PRO A 14 18.21 4.90 0.87
C PRO A 14 16.99 4.93 1.81
N ILE A 15 15.84 4.49 1.31
CA ILE A 15 14.61 4.37 2.11
C ILE A 15 14.07 2.94 2.10
N THR A 16 13.35 2.56 3.15
CA THR A 16 12.42 1.43 3.13
C THR A 16 10.99 1.95 3.08
N LEU A 17 10.07 1.13 2.59
CA LEU A 17 8.67 1.50 2.44
C LEU A 17 7.78 0.68 3.39
N SER A 18 6.70 1.29 3.87
CA SER A 18 5.60 0.59 4.53
C SER A 18 4.26 1.00 3.93
N LEU A 19 3.28 0.10 4.04
CA LEU A 19 1.92 0.27 3.52
C LEU A 19 0.93 0.18 4.67
N SER A 20 0.04 1.16 4.77
CA SER A 20 -1.11 1.14 5.66
C SER A 20 -2.36 1.65 4.94
N THR A 21 -3.52 1.44 5.56
CA THR A 21 -4.82 1.91 5.09
C THR A 21 -5.50 2.71 6.19
N GLU A 22 -6.14 3.83 5.85
CA GLU A 22 -6.77 4.73 6.81
C GLU A 22 -8.13 5.22 6.31
N GLY A 23 -8.98 5.72 7.21
CA GLY A 23 -10.23 6.39 6.84
C GLY A 23 -11.22 5.50 6.09
N TRP A 24 -11.36 4.24 6.52
CA TRP A 24 -12.35 3.33 5.94
C TRP A 24 -13.78 3.87 6.10
N ASP A 25 -14.52 3.91 4.99
CA ASP A 25 -15.94 4.19 4.94
C ASP A 25 -16.63 3.15 4.04
N PRO A 26 -17.50 2.28 4.59
CA PRO A 26 -17.89 2.21 6.00
C PRO A 26 -16.74 1.74 6.91
N SER A 27 -16.77 2.13 8.18
CA SER A 27 -15.66 1.91 9.13
C SER A 27 -15.32 0.43 9.38
N ASN A 28 -16.28 -0.48 9.15
CA ASN A 28 -16.08 -1.92 9.26
C ASN A 28 -15.56 -2.58 7.97
N ALA A 29 -15.40 -1.85 6.87
CA ALA A 29 -14.94 -2.41 5.59
C ALA A 29 -13.54 -3.02 5.66
N GLY A 30 -12.63 -2.42 6.43
CA GLY A 30 -11.27 -2.95 6.64
C GLY A 30 -11.23 -4.33 7.30
N SER A 31 -12.32 -4.80 7.91
CA SER A 31 -12.42 -6.17 8.44
C SER A 31 -12.64 -7.23 7.37
N TYR A 32 -13.13 -6.84 6.20
CA TYR A 32 -13.44 -7.75 5.09
C TYR A 32 -12.58 -7.53 3.86
N ILE A 33 -11.90 -6.38 3.79
CA ILE A 33 -11.14 -5.97 2.62
C ILE A 33 -9.69 -5.77 3.03
N THR A 34 -8.79 -6.45 2.32
CA THR A 34 -7.35 -6.36 2.56
C THR A 34 -6.67 -5.80 1.32
N LEU A 35 -5.85 -4.76 1.53
CA LEU A 35 -4.91 -4.27 0.54
C LEU A 35 -3.52 -4.84 0.84
N THR A 36 -2.91 -5.47 -0.16
CA THR A 36 -1.51 -5.90 -0.10
C THR A 36 -0.73 -5.35 -1.28
N TRP A 37 0.59 -5.50 -1.21
CA TRP A 37 1.52 -5.17 -2.29
C TRP A 37 2.60 -6.24 -2.42
N ASP A 38 3.37 -6.19 -3.51
CA ASP A 38 4.48 -7.11 -3.79
C ASP A 38 5.85 -6.59 -3.32
N TYR A 39 5.90 -5.44 -2.63
CA TYR A 39 7.13 -4.94 -2.04
C TYR A 39 7.63 -5.85 -0.91
N ILE A 40 8.88 -6.29 -1.03
CA ILE A 40 9.56 -7.09 0.00
C ILE A 40 10.05 -6.15 1.11
N SER A 41 9.43 -6.25 2.28
CA SER A 41 9.74 -5.43 3.46
C SER A 41 11.25 -5.41 3.76
N GLY A 42 11.78 -4.22 4.04
CA GLY A 42 13.21 -4.00 4.31
C GLY A 42 14.08 -3.83 3.05
N THR A 43 13.54 -4.02 1.85
CA THR A 43 14.29 -3.79 0.60
C THR A 43 14.57 -2.30 0.41
N LYS A 44 15.84 -1.91 0.39
CA LYS A 44 16.23 -0.50 0.23
C LYS A 44 15.92 0.01 -1.18
N VAL A 45 15.21 1.13 -1.27
CA VAL A 45 15.02 1.93 -2.49
C VAL A 45 16.09 3.01 -2.52
N GLN A 46 17.08 2.83 -3.40
CA GLN A 46 18.23 3.73 -3.52
C GLN A 46 17.83 5.13 -4.00
N PRO A 47 18.59 6.18 -3.63
CA PRO A 47 18.41 7.53 -4.18
C PRO A 47 18.33 7.55 -5.72
N GLY A 48 17.34 8.24 -6.26
CA GLY A 48 17.12 8.38 -7.70
C GLY A 48 16.50 7.16 -8.39
N SER A 49 16.40 6.00 -7.72
CA SER A 49 15.80 4.80 -8.31
C SER A 49 14.27 4.88 -8.33
N VAL A 50 13.69 4.16 -9.29
CA VAL A 50 12.23 3.98 -9.42
C VAL A 50 11.92 2.52 -9.13
N LEU A 51 11.05 2.30 -8.15
CA LEU A 51 10.50 0.99 -7.80
C LEU A 51 9.09 0.88 -8.37
N LYS A 52 8.82 -0.17 -9.15
CA LYS A 52 7.46 -0.55 -9.53
C LYS A 52 6.91 -1.52 -8.48
N VAL A 53 5.70 -1.28 -8.00
CA VAL A 53 4.98 -2.21 -7.12
C VAL A 53 3.55 -2.41 -7.59
N THR A 54 2.98 -3.57 -7.26
CA THR A 54 1.63 -3.96 -7.61
C THR A 54 0.77 -4.02 -6.37
N LEU A 55 -0.26 -3.20 -6.31
CA LEU A 55 -1.29 -3.24 -5.28
C LEU A 55 -2.35 -4.28 -5.64
N LYS A 56 -2.68 -5.13 -4.67
CA LYS A 56 -3.72 -6.15 -4.77
C LYS A 56 -4.76 -5.94 -3.67
N LEU A 57 -5.99 -5.65 -4.09
CA LEU A 57 -7.15 -5.61 -3.21
C LEU A 57 -7.85 -6.96 -3.22
N THR A 58 -8.13 -7.51 -2.05
CA THR A 58 -8.88 -8.76 -1.88
C THR A 58 -10.07 -8.51 -0.96
N VAL A 59 -11.25 -8.95 -1.40
CA VAL A 59 -12.48 -8.88 -0.61
C VAL A 59 -12.80 -10.30 -0.12
N SER A 60 -12.99 -10.45 1.18
CA SER A 60 -13.42 -11.69 1.80
C SER A 60 -14.82 -12.08 1.30
N SER A 61 -15.03 -13.38 1.05
CA SER A 61 -16.35 -13.92 0.72
C SER A 61 -17.37 -13.78 1.86
N SER A 62 -16.90 -13.52 3.10
CA SER A 62 -17.74 -13.28 4.27
C SER A 62 -18.26 -11.84 4.39
N VAL A 63 -17.97 -10.96 3.42
CA VAL A 63 -18.44 -9.57 3.44
C VAL A 63 -19.97 -9.51 3.44
N GLN A 64 -20.54 -8.68 4.31
CA GLN A 64 -22.00 -8.48 4.41
C GLN A 64 -22.32 -6.99 4.54
N GLY A 65 -23.34 -6.52 3.84
CA GLY A 65 -23.84 -5.14 3.95
C GLY A 65 -22.93 -4.05 3.37
N ILE A 66 -21.80 -4.40 2.77
CA ILE A 66 -20.86 -3.45 2.15
C ILE A 66 -20.95 -3.60 0.63
N THR A 67 -21.62 -2.66 -0.02
CA THR A 67 -21.78 -2.59 -1.48
C THR A 67 -20.84 -1.58 -2.12
N SER A 68 -20.41 -0.58 -1.37
CA SER A 68 -19.42 0.42 -1.73
C SER A 68 -18.50 0.66 -0.56
N PHE A 69 -17.24 0.98 -0.83
CA PHE A 69 -16.27 1.37 0.19
C PHE A 69 -15.29 2.41 -0.36
N SER A 70 -14.69 3.17 0.55
CA SER A 70 -13.55 4.03 0.28
C SER A 70 -12.57 3.97 1.46
N PHE A 71 -11.30 4.24 1.18
CA PHE A 71 -10.25 4.38 2.18
C PHE A 71 -9.03 5.06 1.54
N ASN A 72 -8.13 5.58 2.37
CA ASN A 72 -6.85 6.13 1.97
C ASN A 72 -5.77 5.04 1.97
N ILE A 73 -4.97 5.02 0.91
CA ILE A 73 -3.74 4.21 0.83
C ILE A 73 -2.59 5.10 1.30
N VAL A 74 -1.92 4.72 2.37
CA VAL A 74 -0.81 5.48 2.94
C VAL A 74 0.47 4.68 2.73
N ILE A 75 1.42 5.25 1.99
CA ILE A 75 2.74 4.68 1.75
C ILE A 75 3.76 5.59 2.41
N THR A 76 4.49 5.07 3.38
CA THR A 76 5.50 5.83 4.13
C THR A 76 6.88 5.37 3.73
N GLY A 77 7.74 6.32 3.36
CA GLY A 77 9.17 6.09 3.17
C GLY A 77 9.94 6.47 4.43
N THR A 78 10.73 5.56 4.97
CA THR A 78 11.59 5.79 6.14
C THR A 78 13.05 5.65 5.71
N GLU A 79 13.87 6.63 6.08
CA GLU A 79 15.32 6.57 5.83
C GLU A 79 15.91 5.31 6.48
N SER A 80 16.70 4.57 5.71
CA SER A 80 17.35 3.34 6.13
C SER A 80 18.86 3.48 5.87
N PRO A 81 19.62 4.00 6.85
CA PRO A 81 21.08 4.15 6.73
C PRO A 81 21.74 2.81 6.37
#